data_AF-A0AAJ7DYZ0-F1
#
_entry.id   AF-A0AAJ7DYZ0-F1
#
_cell.length_a   1.000
_cell.length_b   1.000
_cell.length_c   1.000
_cell.angle_alpha   90.00
_cell.angle_beta   90.00
_cell.angle_gamma   90.00
#
_symmetry.space_group_name_H-M   'P 1'
#
loop_
_entity.id
_entity.type
_entity.pdbx_description
1 polymer ?
#
loop_
_entity_poly.entity_id
_entity_poly.type
_entity_poly.pdbx_seq_one_letter_code
_entity_poly.pdbx_strand_id
1 'polypeptide(L)'
;MSTSRMEIKLGNKNGWRMDFKSHLFLVLYIILYNQSIFGNVEALIGENVRQVTEREFPFVVVLALLHTDDTSFIKPFGTGSLITNRDVITCRHCLADKTYSLVRIMVGSDDIRLCTGYGIYWTQWYEDWARHNNVPLIDDQNDVSIIRLSEAVPDDIKPVALSTLSNGELFDKEVSLAGWGKKNETNMPLIMETATIKILIN
;
A
#
# COMPACT_ATOMS: atom_id res chain seq x y z
N MET A 1 -17.45 68.96 36.29
CA MET A 1 -16.20 68.17 36.20
C MET A 1 -15.95 67.53 37.55
N SER A 2 -16.35 66.27 37.71
CA SER A 2 -15.90 65.36 38.76
C SER A 2 -16.25 63.96 38.27
N THR A 3 -15.21 63.21 37.91
CA THR A 3 -15.24 61.86 37.36
C THR A 3 -15.37 60.86 38.50
N SER A 4 -16.38 60.00 38.45
CA SER A 4 -16.58 58.91 39.43
C SER A 4 -16.64 57.56 38.72
N ARG A 5 -15.45 56.93 38.69
CA ARG A 5 -15.12 55.50 38.81
C ARG A 5 -16.21 54.46 38.47
N MET A 6 -15.99 53.71 37.39
CA MET A 6 -16.59 52.40 37.17
C MET A 6 -15.46 51.36 37.25
N GLU A 7 -15.51 50.48 38.26
CA GLU A 7 -14.59 49.35 38.41
C GLU A 7 -15.05 48.20 37.50
N ILE A 8 -14.13 47.69 36.67
CA ILE A 8 -14.34 46.45 35.92
C ILE A 8 -13.50 45.38 36.60
N LYS A 9 -14.17 44.37 37.19
CA LYS A 9 -13.53 43.14 37.68
C LYS A 9 -12.83 42.44 36.52
N LEU A 10 -11.50 42.34 36.59
CA LEU A 10 -10.74 41.47 35.71
C LEU A 10 -11.05 40.01 36.07
N GLY A 11 -11.75 39.33 35.17
CA GLY A 11 -11.99 37.90 35.24
C GLY A 11 -10.67 37.14 35.26
N ASN A 12 -10.60 36.15 36.14
CA ASN A 12 -9.49 35.24 36.31
C ASN A 12 -9.21 34.50 34.99
N LYS A 13 -8.20 34.94 34.23
CA LYS A 13 -7.69 34.18 33.07
C LYS A 13 -6.85 33.04 33.62
N ASN A 14 -7.44 31.85 33.73
CA ASN A 14 -6.69 30.61 33.88
C ASN A 14 -5.84 30.41 32.63
N GLY A 15 -4.61 30.93 32.67
CA GLY A 15 -3.58 30.66 31.68
C GLY A 15 -3.15 29.21 31.82
N TRP A 16 -3.63 28.35 30.92
CA TRP A 16 -3.09 27.00 30.75
C TRP A 16 -1.65 27.13 30.25
N ARG A 17 -0.67 27.17 31.16
CA ARG A 17 0.72 26.86 30.82
C ARG A 17 0.79 25.35 30.66
N MET A 18 0.60 24.87 29.44
CA MET A 18 1.01 23.51 29.08
C MET A 18 2.52 23.41 29.33
N ASP A 19 2.94 22.41 30.10
CA ASP A 19 4.33 22.22 30.44
C ASP A 19 5.13 21.73 29.21
N PHE A 20 6.44 22.00 29.18
CA PHE A 20 7.30 21.62 28.05
C PHE A 20 7.33 20.10 27.77
N LYS A 21 7.15 19.26 28.80
CA LYS A 21 7.06 17.80 28.66
C LYS A 21 5.74 17.39 28.01
N SER A 22 4.63 18.05 28.31
CA SER A 22 3.32 17.79 27.70
C SER A 22 3.33 18.11 26.20
N HIS A 23 4.03 19.17 25.78
CA HIS A 23 4.27 19.45 24.37
C HIS A 23 5.17 18.41 23.71
N LEU A 24 6.22 17.95 24.39
CA LEU A 24 7.11 16.91 23.87
C LEU A 24 6.36 15.59 23.66
N PHE A 25 5.48 15.21 24.60
CA PHE A 25 4.63 14.03 24.46
C PHE A 25 3.60 14.17 23.34
N LEU A 26 2.99 15.35 23.16
CA LEU A 26 2.04 15.58 22.08
C LEU A 26 2.74 15.55 20.71
N VAL A 27 3.96 16.11 20.62
CA VAL A 27 4.78 16.07 19.41
C VAL A 27 5.26 14.65 19.12
N LEU A 28 5.73 13.91 20.11
CA LEU A 28 6.08 12.49 19.96
C LEU A 28 4.87 11.65 19.57
N TYR A 29 3.70 11.91 20.16
CA TYR A 29 2.46 11.24 19.79
C TYR A 29 2.06 11.56 18.34
N ILE A 30 2.17 12.81 17.90
CA ILE A 30 1.92 13.19 16.49
C ILE A 30 2.96 12.55 15.56
N ILE A 31 4.23 12.49 15.94
CA ILE A 31 5.29 11.87 15.13
C ILE A 31 5.05 10.35 15.02
N LEU A 32 4.76 9.67 16.14
CA LEU A 32 4.48 8.23 16.18
C LEU A 32 3.16 7.90 15.46
N TYR A 33 2.14 8.74 15.62
CA TYR A 33 0.86 8.61 14.92
C TYR A 33 1.03 8.82 13.41
N ASN A 34 1.82 9.80 12.98
CA ASN A 34 2.15 9.96 11.57
C ASN A 34 3.00 8.80 11.04
N GLN A 35 4.00 8.31 11.78
CA GLN A 35 4.76 7.12 11.38
C GLN A 35 3.88 5.87 11.26
N SER A 36 2.83 5.74 12.08
CA SER A 36 1.84 4.66 11.95
C SER A 36 0.83 4.85 10.81
N ILE A 37 0.71 6.07 10.25
CA ILE A 37 -0.17 6.38 9.10
C ILE A 37 0.59 6.30 7.76
N PHE A 38 1.91 6.43 7.78
CA PHE A 38 2.75 6.30 6.59
C PHE A 38 3.32 4.87 6.48
N GLY A 39 2.44 3.88 6.35
CA GLY A 39 2.78 2.58 5.73
C GLY A 39 2.91 2.70 4.19
N ASN A 40 3.35 3.85 3.68
CA ASN A 40 3.59 4.04 2.27
C ASN A 40 5.01 3.54 2.00
N VAL A 41 5.12 2.41 1.28
CA VAL A 41 6.39 2.00 0.69
C VAL A 41 6.86 3.13 -0.22
N GLU A 42 7.97 3.78 0.13
CA GLU A 42 8.58 4.80 -0.72
C GLU A 42 9.01 4.15 -2.05
N ALA A 43 9.06 4.93 -3.13
CA ALA A 43 9.53 4.39 -4.42
C ALA A 43 10.90 3.74 -4.31
N LEU A 44 11.17 2.86 -5.28
CA LEU A 44 12.52 2.46 -5.60
C LEU A 44 13.33 3.72 -5.98
N ILE A 45 14.16 4.19 -5.05
CA ILE A 45 15.07 5.31 -5.24
C ILE A 45 16.47 4.81 -4.88
N GLY A 46 17.40 4.91 -5.84
CA GLY A 46 18.80 4.48 -5.65
C GLY A 46 19.52 4.23 -6.97
N GLU A 47 20.84 4.06 -6.90
CA GLU A 47 21.70 3.81 -8.07
C GLU A 47 21.37 2.47 -8.78
N ASN A 48 20.74 1.53 -8.06
CA ASN A 48 20.38 0.20 -8.58
C ASN A 48 18.96 0.11 -9.15
N VAL A 49 18.27 1.25 -9.32
CA VAL A 49 16.92 1.29 -9.89
C VAL A 49 17.00 1.45 -11.40
N ARG A 50 16.33 0.56 -12.13
CA ARG A 50 16.20 0.63 -13.59
C ARG A 50 14.78 0.34 -14.05
N GLN A 51 14.48 0.73 -15.29
CA GLN A 51 13.28 0.23 -15.95
C GLN A 51 13.37 -1.28 -16.18
N VAL A 52 12.23 -1.92 -16.07
CA VAL A 52 12.04 -3.35 -16.35
C VAL A 52 12.16 -3.60 -17.85
N THR A 53 12.77 -4.72 -18.24
CA THR A 53 12.74 -5.17 -19.64
C THR A 53 11.39 -5.80 -19.97
N GLU A 54 11.01 -5.81 -21.25
CA GLU A 54 9.74 -6.39 -21.68
C GLU A 54 9.52 -7.79 -21.08
N ARG A 55 8.38 -7.99 -20.42
CA ARG A 55 7.96 -9.27 -19.81
C ARG A 55 8.95 -9.86 -18.77
N GLU A 56 9.79 -9.06 -18.13
CA GLU A 56 10.69 -9.54 -17.05
C GLU A 56 9.92 -10.05 -15.82
N PHE A 57 8.87 -9.31 -15.42
CA PHE A 57 8.03 -9.62 -14.26
C PHE A 57 6.54 -9.67 -14.66
N PRO A 58 6.12 -10.65 -15.50
CA PRO A 58 4.79 -10.68 -16.09
C PRO A 58 3.66 -10.88 -15.07
N PHE A 59 4.01 -11.35 -13.87
CA PHE A 59 3.10 -11.58 -12.76
C PHE A 59 2.83 -10.34 -11.92
N VAL A 60 3.58 -9.24 -12.05
CA VAL A 60 3.34 -8.03 -11.25
C VAL A 60 2.12 -7.30 -11.81
N VAL A 61 1.15 -6.99 -10.94
CA VAL A 61 -0.12 -6.37 -11.33
C VAL A 61 -0.34 -5.06 -10.57
N VAL A 62 -1.09 -4.13 -11.17
CA VAL A 62 -1.50 -2.88 -10.49
C VAL A 62 -2.94 -2.96 -10.05
N LEU A 63 -3.22 -2.54 -8.82
CA LEU A 63 -4.56 -2.27 -8.35
C LEU A 63 -4.88 -0.80 -8.61
N ALA A 64 -5.92 -0.54 -9.41
CA ALA A 64 -6.33 0.81 -9.79
C ALA A 64 -7.82 1.03 -9.58
N LEU A 65 -8.20 2.27 -9.24
CA LEU A 65 -9.58 2.72 -9.26
C LEU A 65 -9.90 3.31 -10.64
N LEU A 66 -11.03 2.92 -11.20
CA LEU A 66 -11.63 3.63 -12.32
C LEU A 66 -12.14 4.99 -11.83
N HIS A 67 -11.82 6.05 -12.56
CA HIS A 67 -12.47 7.33 -12.32
C HIS A 67 -13.90 7.28 -12.86
N THR A 68 -14.86 7.83 -12.09
CA THR A 68 -16.29 7.78 -12.40
C THR A 68 -16.66 8.57 -13.65
N ASP A 69 -15.85 9.58 -13.97
CA ASP A 69 -16.18 10.56 -15.00
C ASP A 69 -15.31 10.36 -16.26
N ASP A 70 -14.18 9.66 -16.13
CA ASP A 70 -13.29 9.34 -17.23
C ASP A 70 -12.66 7.96 -17.06
N THR A 71 -13.19 6.98 -17.79
CA THR A 71 -12.69 5.59 -17.78
C THR A 71 -11.26 5.45 -18.32
N SER A 72 -10.71 6.48 -18.97
CA SER A 72 -9.33 6.48 -19.45
C SER A 72 -8.33 6.86 -18.35
N PHE A 73 -8.81 7.47 -17.25
CA PHE A 73 -7.97 7.80 -16.10
C PHE A 73 -8.06 6.71 -15.03
N ILE A 74 -7.05 5.85 -14.99
CA ILE A 74 -6.84 4.90 -13.90
C ILE A 74 -6.07 5.58 -12.77
N LYS A 75 -6.51 5.38 -11.52
CA LYS A 75 -5.78 5.83 -10.33
C LYS A 75 -5.17 4.62 -9.61
N PRO A 76 -3.88 4.31 -9.83
CA PRO A 76 -3.18 3.27 -9.09
C PRO A 76 -3.16 3.56 -7.59
N PHE A 77 -3.38 2.53 -6.78
CA PHE A 77 -3.34 2.63 -5.32
C PHE A 77 -2.61 1.48 -4.64
N GLY A 78 -2.31 0.40 -5.36
CA GLY A 78 -1.64 -0.77 -4.81
C GLY A 78 -1.02 -1.63 -5.91
N THR A 79 -0.26 -2.64 -5.48
CA THR A 79 0.38 -3.63 -6.35
C THR A 79 0.02 -5.03 -5.85
N GLY A 80 0.05 -6.02 -6.72
CA GLY A 80 -0.10 -7.42 -6.37
C GLY A 80 0.77 -8.31 -7.24
N SER A 81 0.69 -9.61 -6.99
CA SER A 81 1.33 -10.63 -7.83
C SER A 81 0.32 -11.69 -8.25
N LEU A 82 0.30 -12.01 -9.53
CA LEU A 82 -0.47 -13.10 -10.10
C LEU A 82 0.14 -14.43 -9.67
N ILE A 83 -0.62 -15.27 -8.95
CA ILE A 83 -0.19 -16.58 -8.41
C ILE A 83 -0.83 -17.77 -9.13
N THR A 84 -1.93 -17.53 -9.85
CA THR A 84 -2.51 -18.45 -10.84
C THR A 84 -2.98 -17.61 -12.02
N ASN A 85 -3.45 -18.21 -13.13
CA ASN A 85 -4.03 -17.41 -14.22
C ASN A 85 -5.33 -16.66 -13.85
N ARG A 86 -5.82 -16.75 -12.60
CA ARG A 86 -7.03 -16.06 -12.16
C ARG A 86 -6.97 -15.53 -10.72
N ASP A 87 -5.86 -15.73 -10.01
CA ASP A 87 -5.71 -15.34 -8.61
C ASP A 87 -4.50 -14.44 -8.43
N VAL A 88 -4.70 -13.37 -7.66
CA VAL A 88 -3.70 -12.36 -7.32
C VAL A 88 -3.54 -12.31 -5.81
N ILE A 89 -2.30 -12.33 -5.33
CA ILE A 89 -1.94 -12.03 -3.94
C ILE A 89 -1.58 -10.55 -3.80
N THR A 90 -2.05 -9.91 -2.74
CA THR A 90 -1.80 -8.50 -2.42
C THR A 90 -1.92 -8.26 -0.92
N CYS A 91 -1.84 -7.01 -0.49
CA CYS A 91 -2.04 -6.60 0.90
C CYS A 91 -3.53 -6.43 1.25
N ARG A 92 -3.92 -6.70 2.49
CA ARG A 92 -5.27 -6.44 2.99
C ARG A 92 -5.56 -4.94 2.99
N HIS A 93 -4.62 -4.11 3.46
CA HIS A 93 -4.80 -2.67 3.56
C HIS A 93 -5.07 -2.01 2.19
N CYS A 94 -4.57 -2.61 1.10
CA CYS A 94 -4.84 -2.11 -0.26
C CYS A 94 -6.35 -2.14 -0.57
N LEU A 95 -7.09 -3.11 -0.04
CA LEU A 95 -8.48 -3.39 -0.39
C LEU A 95 -9.52 -2.97 0.67
N ALA A 96 -9.11 -2.82 1.94
CA ALA A 96 -10.03 -2.68 3.08
C ALA A 96 -11.09 -1.57 2.92
N ASP A 97 -10.72 -0.45 2.28
CA ASP A 97 -11.59 0.71 2.10
C ASP A 97 -11.88 1.01 0.62
N LYS A 98 -12.06 -0.03 -0.20
CA LYS A 98 -12.28 0.12 -1.64
C LYS A 98 -13.64 -0.42 -2.06
N THR A 99 -14.34 0.33 -2.91
CA THR A 99 -15.54 -0.15 -3.59
C THR A 99 -15.12 -1.08 -4.75
N TYR A 100 -15.27 -2.39 -4.57
CA TYR A 100 -14.74 -3.40 -5.51
C TYR A 100 -15.24 -3.27 -6.95
N SER A 101 -16.46 -2.77 -7.16
CA SER A 101 -16.99 -2.52 -8.51
C SER A 101 -16.18 -1.48 -9.30
N LEU A 102 -15.50 -0.57 -8.60
CA LEU A 102 -14.63 0.47 -9.16
C LEU A 102 -13.15 0.03 -9.26
N VAL A 103 -12.79 -1.09 -8.64
CA VAL A 103 -11.41 -1.61 -8.68
C VAL A 103 -11.19 -2.38 -9.98
N ARG A 104 -10.04 -2.15 -10.60
CA ARG A 104 -9.52 -2.95 -11.70
C ARG A 104 -8.13 -3.45 -11.37
N ILE A 105 -7.88 -4.69 -11.74
CA ILE A 105 -6.57 -5.33 -11.64
C ILE A 105 -5.95 -5.26 -13.02
N MET A 106 -4.92 -4.44 -13.17
CA MET A 106 -4.25 -4.15 -14.43
C MET A 106 -3.11 -5.15 -14.63
N VAL A 107 -3.15 -5.93 -15.72
CA VAL A 107 -2.24 -7.06 -15.97
C VAL A 107 -1.71 -7.03 -17.41
N GLY A 108 -0.50 -7.53 -17.63
CA GLY A 108 0.00 -7.96 -18.94
C GLY A 108 0.98 -7.03 -19.65
N SER A 109 1.41 -5.93 -19.02
CA SER A 109 2.37 -4.98 -19.60
C SER A 109 3.23 -4.32 -18.52
N ASP A 110 4.47 -3.94 -18.86
CA ASP A 110 5.33 -3.08 -18.04
C ASP A 110 4.96 -1.59 -18.16
N ASP A 111 4.30 -1.17 -19.24
CA ASP A 111 3.62 0.12 -19.36
C ASP A 111 2.19 0.01 -18.86
N ILE A 112 1.86 0.72 -17.78
CA ILE A 112 0.54 0.67 -17.14
C ILE A 112 -0.60 1.06 -18.08
N ARG A 113 -0.32 1.88 -19.10
CA ARG A 113 -1.31 2.34 -20.09
C ARG A 113 -1.71 1.25 -21.08
N LEU A 114 -0.89 0.22 -21.22
CA LEU A 114 -1.10 -0.91 -22.12
C LEU A 114 -1.61 -2.16 -21.39
N CYS A 115 -1.79 -2.09 -20.06
CA CYS A 115 -2.35 -3.19 -19.28
C CYS A 115 -3.83 -3.42 -19.60
N THR A 116 -4.26 -4.67 -19.51
CA THR A 116 -5.67 -5.05 -19.55
C THR A 116 -6.25 -5.05 -18.13
N GLY A 117 -7.39 -4.40 -17.92
CA GLY A 117 -8.05 -4.30 -16.62
C GLY A 117 -9.07 -5.41 -16.39
N TYR A 118 -8.92 -6.16 -15.29
CA TYR A 118 -9.82 -7.23 -14.88
C TYR A 118 -10.65 -6.83 -13.65
N GLY A 119 -11.89 -7.32 -13.58
CA GLY A 119 -12.76 -7.12 -12.42
C GLY A 119 -12.44 -8.09 -11.28
N ILE A 120 -12.97 -7.81 -10.10
CA ILE A 120 -12.89 -8.68 -8.92
C ILE A 120 -14.12 -9.60 -8.89
N TYR A 121 -13.91 -10.92 -8.80
CA TYR A 121 -14.96 -11.90 -8.56
C TYR A 121 -15.24 -12.09 -7.06
N TRP A 122 -14.18 -12.35 -6.28
CA TRP A 122 -14.24 -12.36 -4.81
C TRP A 122 -12.87 -11.99 -4.24
N THR A 123 -12.87 -11.64 -2.95
CA THR A 123 -11.65 -11.40 -2.16
C THR A 123 -11.67 -12.26 -0.89
N GLN A 124 -10.50 -12.62 -0.39
CA GLN A 124 -10.33 -13.36 0.86
C GLN A 124 -9.06 -12.89 1.54
N TRP A 125 -9.17 -12.18 2.66
CA TRP A 125 -8.03 -11.88 3.53
C TRP A 125 -7.87 -12.96 4.61
N TYR A 126 -6.67 -13.01 5.19
CA TYR A 126 -6.25 -14.07 6.10
C TYR A 126 -7.15 -14.19 7.33
N GLU A 127 -7.53 -13.07 7.95
CA GLU A 127 -8.28 -13.06 9.21
C GLU A 127 -9.69 -13.65 9.05
N ASP A 128 -10.34 -13.36 7.92
CA ASP A 128 -11.62 -13.98 7.60
C ASP A 128 -11.46 -15.46 7.34
N TRP A 129 -10.44 -15.86 6.58
CA TRP A 129 -10.18 -17.27 6.32
C TRP A 129 -9.90 -18.03 7.63
N ALA A 130 -9.07 -17.46 8.50
CA ALA A 130 -8.70 -18.04 9.79
C ALA A 130 -9.93 -18.19 10.69
N ARG A 131 -10.78 -17.16 10.76
CA ARG A 131 -12.05 -17.19 11.50
C ARG A 131 -13.00 -18.27 11.01
N HIS A 132 -13.15 -18.44 9.70
CA HIS A 132 -14.01 -19.49 9.13
C HIS A 132 -13.44 -20.90 9.36
N ASN A 133 -12.12 -21.04 9.46
CA ASN A 133 -11.43 -22.33 9.63
C ASN A 133 -11.06 -22.65 11.09
N ASN A 134 -11.48 -21.83 12.05
CA ASN A 134 -11.11 -21.95 13.47
C ASN A 134 -9.59 -21.97 13.70
N VAL A 135 -8.83 -21.23 12.89
CA VAL A 135 -7.38 -21.04 13.07
C VAL A 135 -7.17 -19.88 14.04
N PRO A 136 -6.44 -20.08 15.16
CA PRO A 136 -6.11 -19.00 16.06
C PRO A 136 -5.26 -17.94 15.35
N LEU A 137 -5.65 -16.67 15.49
CA LEU A 137 -4.80 -15.55 15.09
C LEU A 137 -3.69 -15.44 16.13
N ILE A 138 -2.49 -15.87 15.74
CA ILE A 138 -1.28 -15.76 16.58
C ILE A 138 -0.75 -14.32 16.53
N ASP A 139 -0.99 -13.64 15.40
CA ASP A 139 -0.60 -12.26 15.16
C ASP A 139 -1.72 -11.53 14.39
N ASP A 140 -2.04 -10.31 14.84
CA ASP A 140 -3.01 -9.42 14.20
C ASP A 140 -2.40 -8.61 13.03
N GLN A 141 -1.11 -8.85 12.72
CA GLN A 141 -0.34 -8.12 11.70
C GLN A 141 -0.38 -8.75 10.29
N ASN A 142 -1.26 -9.73 10.04
CA ASN A 142 -1.32 -10.44 8.75
C ASN A 142 -1.92 -9.57 7.62
N ASP A 143 -1.08 -8.77 6.97
CA ASP A 143 -1.50 -7.90 5.87
C ASP A 143 -1.47 -8.62 4.50
N VAL A 144 -2.29 -9.65 4.35
CA VAL A 144 -2.37 -10.44 3.11
C VAL A 144 -3.81 -10.70 2.67
N SER A 145 -4.05 -10.60 1.36
CA SER A 145 -5.33 -10.87 0.73
C SER A 145 -5.17 -11.53 -0.64
N ILE A 146 -6.10 -12.42 -0.96
CA ILE A 146 -6.24 -13.02 -2.28
C ILE A 146 -7.42 -12.36 -3.00
N ILE A 147 -7.21 -12.01 -4.26
CA ILE A 147 -8.24 -11.56 -5.19
C ILE A 147 -8.41 -12.64 -6.24
N ARG A 148 -9.64 -13.11 -6.46
CA ARG A 148 -9.96 -13.85 -7.67
C ARG A 148 -10.50 -12.91 -8.74
N LEU A 149 -9.91 -12.97 -9.93
CA LEU A 149 -10.31 -12.18 -11.10
C LEU A 149 -11.65 -12.69 -11.67
N SER A 150 -12.43 -11.78 -12.25
CA SER A 150 -13.68 -12.10 -12.95
C SER A 150 -13.47 -13.11 -14.06
N GLU A 151 -12.34 -13.02 -14.75
CA GLU A 151 -11.94 -13.85 -15.89
C GLU A 151 -10.47 -14.27 -15.75
N ALA A 152 -10.08 -15.35 -16.42
CA ALA A 152 -8.68 -15.78 -16.44
C ALA A 152 -7.86 -14.87 -17.38
N VAL A 153 -6.61 -14.60 -17.00
CA VAL A 153 -5.64 -13.93 -17.86
C VAL A 153 -5.14 -14.91 -18.93
N PRO A 154 -4.72 -14.41 -20.11
CA PRO A 154 -4.08 -15.22 -21.16
C PRO A 154 -2.90 -16.07 -20.68
N ASP A 155 -2.75 -17.25 -21.27
CA ASP A 155 -1.72 -18.24 -20.87
C ASP A 155 -0.27 -17.80 -21.14
N ASP A 156 -0.05 -16.75 -21.93
CA ASP A 156 1.26 -16.16 -22.16
C ASP A 156 1.73 -15.28 -20.99
N ILE A 157 0.82 -14.90 -20.09
CA ILE A 157 1.14 -14.20 -18.83
C ILE A 157 1.41 -15.26 -17.75
N LYS A 158 2.67 -15.36 -17.34
CA LYS A 158 3.12 -16.39 -16.39
C LYS A 158 2.95 -15.94 -14.93
N PRO A 159 2.17 -16.65 -14.10
CA PRO A 159 2.10 -16.42 -12.66
C PRO A 159 3.43 -16.70 -11.95
N VAL A 160 3.63 -16.08 -10.79
CA VAL A 160 4.78 -16.34 -9.92
C VAL A 160 4.54 -17.58 -9.05
N ALA A 161 5.60 -18.33 -8.77
CA ALA A 161 5.55 -19.40 -7.78
C ALA A 161 5.60 -18.83 -6.36
N LEU A 162 4.83 -19.43 -5.45
CA LEU A 162 4.96 -19.15 -4.02
C LEU A 162 6.15 -19.92 -3.45
N SER A 163 6.97 -19.22 -2.67
CA SER A 163 8.11 -19.81 -1.99
C SER A 163 7.70 -20.40 -0.64
N THR A 164 8.32 -21.52 -0.27
CA THR A 164 8.22 -22.11 1.08
C THR A 164 9.48 -21.91 1.90
N LEU A 165 10.41 -21.06 1.42
CA LEU A 165 11.65 -20.76 2.13
C LEU A 165 11.34 -20.07 3.47
N SER A 166 12.07 -20.48 4.49
CA SER A 166 12.10 -19.82 5.80
C SER A 166 12.91 -18.52 5.75
N ASN A 167 12.73 -17.66 6.76
CA ASN A 167 13.50 -16.41 6.89
C ASN A 167 15.02 -16.68 6.88
N GLY A 168 15.47 -17.76 7.54
CA GLY A 168 16.88 -18.15 7.57
C GLY A 168 17.43 -18.54 6.20
N GLU A 169 16.61 -19.13 5.33
CA GLU A 169 17.01 -19.48 3.95
C GLU A 169 17.01 -18.28 3.01
N LEU A 170 16.26 -17.23 3.34
CA LEU A 170 16.23 -15.96 2.62
C LEU A 170 17.42 -15.05 2.99
N PHE A 171 18.07 -15.27 4.12
CA PHE A 171 19.23 -14.49 4.54
C PHE A 171 20.33 -14.49 3.48
N ASP A 172 20.92 -13.31 3.25
CA ASP A 172 21.99 -13.09 2.26
C ASP A 172 21.59 -13.31 0.79
N LYS A 173 20.33 -13.63 0.50
CA LYS A 173 19.83 -13.75 -0.87
C LYS A 173 19.59 -12.39 -1.48
N GLU A 174 19.87 -12.31 -2.77
CA GLU A 174 19.44 -11.19 -3.61
C GLU A 174 18.01 -11.42 -4.08
N VAL A 175 17.18 -10.38 -3.99
CA VAL A 175 15.81 -10.37 -4.48
C VAL A 175 15.56 -9.14 -5.32
N SER A 176 14.70 -9.28 -6.32
CA SER A 176 14.25 -8.17 -7.15
C SER A 176 12.95 -7.61 -6.59
N LEU A 177 12.92 -6.30 -6.36
CA LEU A 177 11.70 -5.55 -6.18
C LEU A 177 11.24 -5.04 -7.53
N ALA A 178 9.94 -5.10 -7.83
CA ALA A 178 9.39 -4.62 -9.08
C ALA A 178 8.04 -3.94 -8.85
N GLY A 179 7.82 -2.80 -9.49
CA GLY A 179 6.55 -2.08 -9.41
C GLY A 179 6.63 -0.66 -9.96
N TRP A 180 5.56 0.11 -9.75
CA TRP A 180 5.43 1.50 -10.19
C TRP A 180 5.44 2.46 -9.00
N GLY A 181 6.39 2.31 -8.06
CA GLY A 181 6.41 3.10 -6.83
C GLY A 181 6.40 4.63 -7.07
N LYS A 182 5.69 5.39 -6.23
CA LYS A 182 5.62 6.86 -6.34
C LYS A 182 6.95 7.50 -5.94
N LYS A 183 7.64 8.15 -6.87
CA LYS A 183 8.93 8.82 -6.59
C LYS A 183 8.77 10.10 -5.78
N ASN A 184 7.72 10.86 -6.08
CA ASN A 184 7.30 12.08 -5.39
C ASN A 184 5.76 12.08 -5.30
N GLU A 185 5.16 13.00 -4.52
CA GLU A 185 3.70 13.09 -4.32
C GLU A 185 2.87 13.14 -5.63
N THR A 186 3.49 13.56 -6.74
CA THR A 186 2.81 13.84 -8.01
C THR A 186 3.20 12.95 -9.19
N ASN A 187 4.23 12.10 -9.09
CA ASN A 187 4.72 11.38 -10.27
C ASN A 187 5.02 9.90 -10.00
N MET A 188 4.07 9.06 -10.43
CA MET A 188 4.24 7.62 -10.55
C MET A 188 4.88 7.34 -11.92
N PRO A 189 5.91 6.46 -12.03
CA PRO A 189 6.43 6.08 -13.33
C PRO A 189 5.33 5.34 -14.12
N LEU A 190 5.27 5.56 -15.44
CA LEU A 190 4.34 4.82 -16.33
C LEU A 190 4.87 3.42 -16.67
N ILE A 191 6.20 3.32 -16.75
CA ILE A 191 6.93 2.08 -17.01
C ILE A 191 7.38 1.48 -15.68
N MET A 192 7.24 0.17 -15.52
CA MET A 192 7.63 -0.54 -14.31
C MET A 192 9.13 -0.38 -14.05
N GLU A 193 9.49 -0.25 -12.79
CA GLU A 193 10.88 -0.17 -12.35
C GLU A 193 11.22 -1.36 -11.45
N THR A 194 12.49 -1.71 -11.44
CA THR A 194 13.03 -2.77 -10.60
C THR A 194 14.33 -2.36 -9.93
N ALA A 195 14.59 -2.94 -8.77
CA ALA A 195 15.84 -2.84 -8.05
C ALA A 195 16.21 -4.21 -7.47
N THR A 196 17.50 -4.55 -7.47
CA THR A 196 18.02 -5.73 -6.78
C THR A 196 18.50 -5.31 -5.40
N ILE A 197 18.00 -5.98 -4.36
CA ILE A 197 18.36 -5.77 -2.97
C ILE A 197 18.85 -7.07 -2.35
N LYS A 198 19.58 -6.95 -1.25
CA LYS A 198 20.04 -8.09 -0.46
C LYS A 198 19.24 -8.19 0.83
N ILE A 199 18.79 -9.38 1.20
CA ILE A 199 18.05 -9.61 2.44
C ILE A 199 19.04 -9.64 3.62
N LEU A 200 18.82 -8.76 4.60
CA LEU A 200 19.74 -8.50 5.71
C LEU A 200 19.30 -9.03 7.08
N ILE A 201 18.08 -9.59 7.21
CA ILE A 201 17.49 -9.90 8.52
C ILE A 201 17.03 -11.35 8.63
N ASN A 202 17.19 -11.90 9.84
CA ASN A 202 16.62 -13.15 10.36
C ASN A 202 15.53 -12.81 11.38
#